data_AF-A0A7G8AH93-F1
#
_entry.id   AF-A0A7G8AH93-F1
#
_cell.length_a   1.000
_cell.length_b   1.000
_cell.length_c   1.000
_cell.angle_alpha   90.00
_cell.angle_beta   90.00
_cell.angle_gamma   90.00
#
_symmetry.space_group_name_H-M   'P 1'
#
loop_
_entity.id
_entity.type
_entity.pdbx_description
1 polymer ?
#
loop_
_entity_poly.entity_id
_entity_poly.type
_entity_poly.pdbx_seq_one_letter_code
_entity_poly.pdbx_strand_id
1 'polypeptide(L)'
;MSQHWYEVKSNQGIVQVMLGWDPPLQWFHMCIDYDINAAEDPLYTNLAEPDPYYVTPEYLQFVLERFEITDIVIKPDTSGLYEELLMDQLLDR
;
A
#
# COMPACT_ATOMS: atom_id res chain seq x y z
N MET A 1 -9.21 -10.98 0.96
CA MET A 1 -8.71 -9.64 1.35
C MET A 1 -7.35 -9.87 1.93
N SER A 2 -6.31 -9.54 1.15
CA SER A 2 -4.95 -9.58 1.65
C SER A 2 -4.59 -8.22 2.24
N GLN A 3 -3.85 -8.24 3.34
CA GLN A 3 -3.32 -7.04 3.97
C GLN A 3 -1.91 -7.35 4.45
N HIS A 4 -0.97 -6.55 3.97
CA HIS A 4 0.43 -6.60 4.36
C HIS A 4 0.74 -5.35 5.17
N TRP A 5 1.33 -5.56 6.35
CA TRP A 5 1.56 -4.53 7.34
C TRP A 5 3.06 -4.39 7.58
N TYR A 6 3.53 -3.15 7.53
CA TYR A 6 4.95 -2.83 7.69
C TYR A 6 5.09 -1.61 8.60
N GLU A 7 6.04 -1.65 9.53
CA GLU A 7 6.50 -0.48 10.27
C GLU A 7 7.86 -0.06 9.72
N VAL A 8 7.93 1.13 9.15
CA VAL A 8 9.07 1.58 8.33
C VAL A 8 9.40 3.04 8.57
N LYS A 9 10.59 3.44 8.16
CA LYS A 9 11.02 4.83 8.26
C LYS A 9 10.63 5.59 6.99
N SER A 10 10.11 6.79 7.18
CA SER A 10 9.75 7.75 6.13
C SER A 10 10.37 9.12 6.42
N ASN A 11 10.18 10.07 5.50
CA ASN A 11 10.51 11.48 5.72
C ASN A 11 9.63 12.17 6.79
N GLN A 12 8.51 11.57 7.18
CA GLN A 12 7.64 12.04 8.26
C GLN A 12 8.01 11.44 9.64
N GLY A 13 8.85 10.39 9.67
CA GLY A 13 9.19 9.65 10.87
C GLY A 13 8.96 8.15 10.72
N ILE A 14 8.78 7.44 11.83
CA ILE A 14 8.36 6.04 11.79
C ILE A 14 6.87 6.01 11.49
N VAL A 15 6.51 5.28 10.44
CA VAL A 15 5.13 5.15 9.95
C VAL A 15 4.80 3.68 9.76
N GLN A 16 3.51 3.38 9.87
CA GLN A 16 2.92 2.12 9.49
C GLN A 16 2.38 2.24 8.07
N VAL A 17 2.69 1.24 7.24
CA VAL A 17 2.18 1.08 5.89
C VAL A 17 1.36 -0.19 5.85
N MET A 18 0.09 -0.06 5.51
CA MET A 18 -0.77 -1.18 5.16
C MET A 18 -1.02 -1.14 3.66
N LEU A 19 -0.85 -2.25 2.96
CA LEU A 19 -1.25 -2.38 1.57
C LEU A 19 -1.77 -3.78 1.25
N GLY A 20 -2.57 -3.92 0.19
CA GLY A 20 -3.07 -5.22 -0.22
C GLY A 20 -4.10 -5.15 -1.34
N TRP A 21 -4.74 -6.29 -1.61
CA TRP A 21 -5.84 -6.41 -2.55
C TRP A 21 -7.18 -6.52 -1.82
N ASP A 22 -8.15 -5.74 -2.27
CA ASP A 22 -9.54 -5.81 -1.80
C ASP A 22 -10.41 -6.55 -2.83
N PRO A 23 -10.87 -7.79 -2.54
CA PRO A 23 -11.68 -8.57 -3.47
C PRO A 23 -13.09 -8.00 -3.73
N PRO A 24 -13.86 -7.56 -2.72
CA PRO A 24 -15.14 -6.88 -2.97
C PRO A 24 -15.04 -5.67 -3.89
N LEU A 25 -13.98 -4.86 -3.73
CA LEU A 25 -13.79 -3.63 -4.50
C LEU A 25 -13.01 -3.83 -5.80
N GLN A 26 -12.34 -4.98 -5.93
CA GLN A 26 -11.47 -5.34 -7.06
C GLN A 26 -10.40 -4.29 -7.37
N TRP A 27 -9.78 -3.74 -6.32
CA TRP A 27 -8.69 -2.77 -6.46
C TRP A 27 -7.59 -2.99 -5.42
N PHE A 28 -6.42 -2.39 -5.66
CA PHE A 28 -5.36 -2.32 -4.66
C PHE A 28 -5.69 -1.21 -3.65
N HIS A 29 -5.31 -1.42 -2.39
CA HIS A 29 -5.44 -0.42 -1.36
C HIS A 29 -4.11 -0.19 -0.64
N MET A 30 -3.89 1.04 -0.20
CA MET A 30 -2.74 1.43 0.61
C MET A 30 -3.14 2.53 1.59
N CYS A 31 -2.69 2.38 2.83
CA CYS A 31 -2.78 3.36 3.90
C CYS A 31 -1.39 3.56 4.51
N ILE A 32 -1.02 4.83 4.74
CA ILE A 32 0.20 5.20 5.45
C ILE A 32 -0.22 6.11 6.60
N ASP A 33 0.21 5.79 7.81
CA ASP A 33 -0.11 6.55 9.02
C ASP A 33 1.01 6.41 10.05
N TYR A 34 1.06 7.25 11.07
CA TYR A 34 1.92 7.03 12.24
C TYR A 34 1.41 5.85 13.08
N ASP A 35 0.09 5.72 13.20
CA ASP A 35 -0.59 4.59 13.83
C ASP A 35 -1.94 4.37 13.12
N ILE A 36 -2.05 3.29 12.33
CA ILE A 36 -3.25 3.02 11.53
C ILE A 36 -4.49 2.73 12.40
N ASN A 37 -4.30 2.47 13.71
CA ASN A 37 -5.40 2.28 14.65
C ASN A 37 -5.80 3.57 15.38
N ALA A 38 -5.07 4.68 15.17
CA ALA A 38 -5.45 5.96 15.71
C ALA A 38 -6.71 6.48 15.02
N ALA A 39 -7.53 7.23 15.75
CA ALA A 39 -8.74 7.87 15.20
C ALA A 39 -8.44 9.18 14.44
N GLU A 40 -7.19 9.36 14.01
CA GLU A 40 -6.73 10.54 13.27
C GLU A 40 -6.77 10.26 11.76
N ASP A 41 -6.70 11.33 10.96
CA ASP A 41 -6.65 11.19 9.50
C ASP A 41 -5.28 10.64 9.07
N PRO A 42 -5.24 9.60 8.21
CA PRO A 42 -3.98 9.00 7.80
C PRO A 42 -3.16 9.97 6.94
N LEU A 43 -1.84 9.82 6.98
CA LEU A 43 -0.92 10.58 6.13
C LEU A 43 -1.22 10.39 4.65
N TYR A 44 -1.65 9.18 4.28
CA TYR A 44 -2.11 8.86 2.95
C TYR A 44 -3.07 7.69 2.98
N THR A 45 -4.14 7.77 2.19
CA THR A 45 -4.97 6.62 1.86
C THR A 45 -5.45 6.77 0.42
N ASN A 46 -5.30 5.71 -0.37
CA ASN A 46 -5.78 5.75 -1.75
C ASN A 46 -7.32 5.80 -1.82
N LEU A 47 -8.02 5.39 -0.75
CA LEU A 47 -9.48 5.47 -0.66
C LEU A 47 -10.03 6.90 -0.67
N ALA A 48 -9.21 7.88 -0.29
CA ALA A 48 -9.56 9.30 -0.32
C ALA A 48 -9.23 9.96 -1.67
N GLU A 49 -8.61 9.23 -2.60
CA GLU A 49 -8.36 9.75 -3.95
C GLU A 49 -9.66 9.82 -4.78
N PRO A 50 -9.71 10.68 -5.81
CA PRO A 50 -10.88 10.75 -6.69
C PRO A 50 -11.19 9.44 -7.42
N ASP A 51 -10.15 8.65 -7.74
CA ASP A 51 -10.22 7.48 -8.62
C ASP A 51 -9.46 6.25 -8.05
N PRO A 52 -9.85 5.73 -6.87
CA PRO A 52 -9.15 4.64 -6.17
C PRO A 52 -9.06 3.34 -6.97
N TYR A 53 -9.96 3.11 -7.92
CA TYR A 53 -10.02 1.91 -8.75
C TYR A 53 -8.85 1.77 -9.72
N TYR A 54 -8.27 2.90 -10.15
CA TYR A 54 -7.18 2.88 -11.13
C TYR A 54 -5.80 2.84 -10.50
N VAL A 55 -5.71 2.71 -9.17
CA VAL A 55 -4.46 2.55 -8.46
C VAL A 55 -3.80 1.22 -8.85
N THR A 56 -2.59 1.30 -9.38
CA THR A 56 -1.77 0.15 -9.75
C THR A 56 -0.60 -0.04 -8.77
N PRO A 57 0.04 -1.22 -8.74
CA PRO A 57 1.23 -1.44 -7.92
C PRO A 57 2.35 -0.43 -8.21
N GLU A 58 2.50 0.03 -9.46
CA GLU A 58 3.47 1.05 -9.84
C GLU A 58 3.14 2.42 -9.23
N TYR A 59 1.86 2.78 -9.16
CA TYR A 59 1.43 3.99 -8.46
C TYR A 59 1.70 3.90 -6.97
N LEU A 60 1.42 2.75 -6.36
CA LEU A 60 1.73 2.49 -4.95
C LEU A 60 3.24 2.60 -4.65
N GLN A 61 4.07 2.09 -5.56
CA GLN A 61 5.53 2.27 -5.46
C GLN A 61 5.93 3.76 -5.53
N PHE A 62 5.30 4.54 -6.41
CA PHE A 62 5.53 5.98 -6.49
C PHE A 62 5.13 6.70 -5.19
N VAL A 63 4.03 6.27 -4.54
CA VAL A 63 3.62 6.81 -3.24
C VAL A 63 4.68 6.52 -2.18
N LEU A 64 5.18 5.28 -2.09
CA LEU A 64 6.26 4.93 -1.15
C LEU A 64 7.51 5.80 -1.37
N GLU A 65 7.91 6.01 -2.63
CA GLU A 65 9.03 6.88 -2.99
C GLU A 65 8.79 8.34 -2.56
N ARG A 66 7.56 8.85 -2.66
CA ARG A 66 7.17 10.20 -2.20
C ARG A 66 7.32 10.40 -0.70
N PHE A 67 7.09 9.36 0.08
CA PHE A 67 7.30 9.36 1.54
C PHE A 67 8.74 8.97 1.93
N GLU A 68 9.65 8.84 0.96
CA GLU A 68 11.03 8.38 1.16
C GLU A 68 11.11 7.02 1.89
N ILE A 69 10.12 6.15 1.66
CA ILE A 69 10.08 4.80 2.20
C ILE A 69 10.85 3.89 1.25
N THR A 70 12.03 3.44 1.70
CA THR A 70 12.91 2.56 0.91
C THR A 70 12.89 1.10 1.37
N ASP A 71 12.32 0.82 2.54
CA ASP A 71 12.24 -0.52 3.12
C ASP A 71 11.21 -1.41 2.40
N ILE A 72 10.23 -0.81 1.72
CA ILE A 72 9.18 -1.51 0.97
C ILE A 72 9.41 -1.26 -0.52
N VAL A 73 9.49 -2.34 -1.29
CA VAL A 73 9.64 -2.28 -2.75
C VAL A 73 8.58 -3.14 -3.41
N ILE A 74 7.75 -2.50 -4.22
CA ILE A 74 6.67 -3.08 -5.03
C ILE A 74 7.12 -3.04 -6.49
N LYS A 75 8.20 -3.78 -6.78
CA LYS A 75 8.74 -3.94 -8.13
C LYS A 75 8.96 -5.44 -8.40
N PRO A 76 8.81 -5.88 -9.66
CA PRO A 76 9.09 -7.27 -10.02
C PRO A 76 10.53 -7.65 -9.66
N ASP A 77 10.73 -8.90 -9.27
CA ASP A 77 12.05 -9.49 -8.95
C ASP A 77 12.81 -8.83 -7.78
N THR A 78 12.11 -8.15 -6.86
CA THR A 78 12.74 -7.47 -5.72
C THR A 78 12.51 -8.18 -4.38
N SER A 79 11.37 -7.90 -3.75
CA SER A 79 11.02 -8.38 -2.40
C SER A 79 10.07 -9.58 -2.41
N GLY A 80 9.48 -9.91 -3.57
CA GLY A 80 8.38 -10.86 -3.68
C GLY A 80 7.00 -10.24 -3.45
N LEU A 81 6.92 -9.03 -2.88
CA LEU A 81 5.65 -8.36 -2.55
C LEU A 81 4.84 -8.02 -3.81
N TYR A 82 5.52 -7.65 -4.89
CA TYR A 82 4.86 -7.39 -6.17
C TYR A 82 4.15 -8.64 -6.69
N GLU A 83 4.83 -9.79 -6.64
CA GLU A 83 4.29 -11.08 -7.06
C GLU A 83 3.16 -11.54 -6.13
N GLU A 84 3.28 -11.35 -4.81
CA GLU A 84 2.24 -11.64 -3.83
C GLU A 84 0.96 -10.84 -4.12
N LEU A 85 1.07 -9.52 -4.31
CA LEU A 85 -0.06 -8.65 -4.62
C LEU A 85 -0.77 -9.05 -5.94
N LEU A 86 0.00 -9.44 -6.95
CA LEU A 86 -0.56 -9.95 -8.20
C LEU A 86 -1.22 -11.33 -8.02
N MET A 87 -0.65 -12.20 -7.20
CA MET A 87 -1.28 -13.49 -6.89
C MET A 87 -2.59 -13.31 -6.13
N ASP A 88 -2.63 -12.40 -5.16
CA ASP A 88 -3.85 -12.08 -4.42
C ASP A 88 -4.95 -11.58 -5.35
N GLN A 89 -4.59 -10.69 -6.29
CA GLN A 89 -5.49 -10.24 -7.34
C GLN A 89 -6.03 -11.39 -8.20
N LEU A 90 -5.20 -12.40 -8.51
CA LEU A 90 -5.59 -13.54 -9.35
C LEU A 90 -6.43 -14.58 -8.61
N LEU A 91 -6.14 -14.84 -7.34
CA LEU A 91 -6.81 -15.84 -6.51
C LEU A 91 -8.19 -15.37 -6.06
N ASP A 92 -8.33 -14.08 -5.76
CA ASP A 92 -9.54 -13.46 -5.23
C ASP A 92 -10.35 -12.72 -6.33
N ARG A 93 -10.25 -13.14 -7.60
CA ARG A 93 -10.94 -12.53 -8.76
C ARG A 93 -12.31 -13.13 -9.08
#